data_AF-K2NMB6-F1
#
_entry.id   AF-K2NMB6-F1
#
_cell.length_a   1.000
_cell.length_b   1.000
_cell.length_c   1.000
_cell.angle_alpha   90.00
_cell.angle_beta   90.00
_cell.angle_gamma   90.00
#
_symmetry.space_group_name_H-M   'P 1'
#
loop_
_entity.id
_entity.type
_entity.pdbx_description
1 polymer ?
#
loop_
_entity_poly.entity_id
_entity_poly.type
_entity_poly.pdbx_seq_one_letter_code
_entity_poly.pdbx_strand_id
1 'polypeptide(L)'
;MIENSSLPQKHDRLTAFLKAFPLSATHCDVAEAANLVILDADGRGRPSHLIYRARSTCSLPDGASLFAAARVEFGGSANPLVGALPDELSFQLADEPQILGLSDLIVAEVEVTRCGRGTVQARLCEIVIVLAIRKAIARGTVDAGLLAGLAHPRLHASLVAMHDDPARNWQIADLAAVAEMSRGQFIAAFKRTVGLPPAAYLNGWRLALGRAELRSGYSVKSVAAKVGFGSAAAFSRAFSRRFGCPPVHTRTQGAVP
;
A
#
# COMPACT_ATOMS: atom_id res chain seq x y z
N MET A 1 36.89 -3.40 -16.55
CA MET A 1 35.83 -2.48 -16.98
C MET A 1 34.52 -3.22 -16.73
N ILE A 2 33.89 -2.97 -15.57
CA ILE A 2 32.67 -3.68 -15.18
C ILE A 2 31.51 -2.94 -15.83
N GLU A 3 30.92 -3.51 -16.86
CA GLU A 3 29.66 -3.05 -17.43
C GLU A 3 28.57 -3.24 -16.37
N ASN A 4 28.23 -2.14 -15.71
CA ASN A 4 27.10 -2.06 -14.80
C ASN A 4 25.83 -2.02 -15.64
N SER A 5 25.38 -3.19 -16.12
CA SER A 5 24.07 -3.35 -16.76
C SER A 5 22.99 -3.31 -15.68
N SER A 6 22.69 -2.11 -15.17
CA SER A 6 21.58 -1.87 -14.27
C SER A 6 20.28 -1.86 -15.08
N LEU A 7 19.83 -3.05 -15.49
CA LEU A 7 18.44 -3.21 -15.92
C LEU A 7 17.55 -2.75 -14.75
N PRO A 8 16.56 -1.87 -14.98
CA PRO A 8 15.66 -1.46 -13.91
C PRO A 8 14.99 -2.71 -13.35
N GLN A 9 15.22 -2.97 -12.06
CA GLN A 9 14.67 -4.11 -11.36
C GLN A 9 13.14 -3.99 -11.42
N LYS A 10 12.49 -4.79 -12.28
CA LYS A 10 11.03 -4.88 -12.34
C LYS A 10 10.55 -5.24 -10.93
N HIS A 11 9.86 -4.32 -10.27
CA HIS A 11 9.35 -4.59 -8.95
C HIS A 11 8.12 -5.50 -9.05
N ASP A 12 7.85 -6.27 -8.01
CA ASP A 12 6.60 -7.02 -7.94
C ASP A 12 5.39 -6.09 -7.70
N ARG A 13 4.19 -6.68 -7.65
CA ARG A 13 2.91 -5.95 -7.56
C ARG A 13 2.79 -5.00 -6.36
N LEU A 14 3.58 -5.17 -5.30
CA LEU A 14 3.50 -4.40 -4.06
C LEU A 14 4.78 -3.64 -3.71
N THR A 15 5.95 -4.10 -4.18
CA THR A 15 7.25 -3.58 -3.77
C THR A 15 7.40 -2.09 -4.03
N ALA A 16 6.88 -1.57 -5.16
CA ALA A 16 6.93 -0.13 -5.44
C ALA A 16 6.15 0.70 -4.40
N PHE A 17 5.03 0.19 -3.89
CA PHE A 17 4.26 0.84 -2.82
C PHE A 17 5.01 0.80 -1.49
N LEU A 18 5.52 -0.37 -1.11
CA LEU A 18 6.20 -0.56 0.18
C LEU A 18 7.52 0.21 0.28
N LYS A 19 8.21 0.41 -0.86
CA LYS A 19 9.40 1.28 -0.93
C LYS A 19 9.05 2.77 -0.83
N ALA A 20 7.99 3.19 -1.52
CA ALA A 20 7.59 4.60 -1.57
C ALA A 20 6.91 5.07 -0.28
N PHE A 21 6.22 4.18 0.41
CA PHE A 21 5.43 4.48 1.59
C PHE A 21 5.81 3.49 2.69
N PRO A 22 6.61 3.93 3.67
CA PRO A 22 7.07 3.04 4.72
C PRO A 22 5.87 2.48 5.48
N LEU A 23 5.86 1.16 5.60
CA LEU A 23 4.93 0.42 6.42
C LEU A 23 5.45 0.45 7.86
N SER A 24 4.59 0.80 8.80
CA SER A 24 4.90 0.79 10.22
C SER A 24 3.74 0.22 11.02
N ALA A 25 4.05 -0.60 12.01
CA ALA A 25 3.05 -1.09 12.96
C ALA A 25 3.40 -0.69 14.40
N THR A 26 2.38 -0.33 15.17
CA THR A 26 2.48 -0.01 16.60
C THR A 26 1.48 -0.84 17.36
N HIS A 27 1.90 -1.47 18.46
CA HIS A 27 0.99 -2.20 19.35
C HIS A 27 -0.12 -1.30 19.88
N CYS A 28 -1.30 -1.87 20.11
CA CYS A 28 -2.41 -1.22 20.79
C CYS A 28 -2.98 -2.15 21.85
N ASP A 29 -3.31 -1.61 23.02
CA ASP A 29 -3.90 -2.40 24.11
C ASP A 29 -5.40 -2.67 23.89
N VAL A 30 -6.05 -1.90 23.03
CA VAL A 30 -7.50 -1.96 22.76
C VAL A 30 -7.79 -2.01 21.25
N ALA A 31 -8.88 -2.66 20.87
CA ALA A 31 -9.27 -2.85 19.47
C ALA A 31 -9.65 -1.52 18.78
N GLU A 32 -10.27 -0.60 19.53
CA GLU A 32 -10.79 0.68 19.06
C GLU A 32 -9.69 1.65 18.63
N ALA A 33 -8.45 1.44 19.08
CA ALA A 33 -7.28 2.21 18.66
C ALA A 33 -6.55 1.55 17.46
N ALA A 34 -6.78 0.25 17.26
CA ALA A 34 -6.15 -0.56 16.25
C ALA A 34 -6.94 -0.58 14.95
N ASN A 35 -6.23 -0.86 13.87
CA ASN A 35 -6.82 -1.14 12.57
C ASN A 35 -6.40 -2.52 12.03
N LEU A 36 -5.62 -3.27 12.81
CA LEU A 36 -5.32 -4.69 12.66
C LEU A 36 -5.65 -5.37 13.99
N VAL A 37 -6.51 -6.38 13.97
CA VAL A 37 -6.84 -7.18 15.16
C VAL A 37 -6.78 -8.67 14.85
N ILE A 38 -6.28 -9.43 15.82
CA ILE A 38 -6.34 -10.89 15.88
C ILE A 38 -7.27 -11.23 17.02
N LEU A 39 -8.29 -12.03 16.73
CA LEU A 39 -9.35 -12.34 17.68
C LEU A 39 -9.77 -13.80 17.60
N ASP A 40 -10.45 -14.23 18.65
CA ASP A 40 -11.21 -15.47 18.70
C ASP A 40 -12.70 -15.14 18.66
N ALA A 41 -13.28 -15.29 17.48
CA ALA A 41 -14.71 -15.17 17.26
C ALA A 41 -15.49 -16.44 17.66
N ASP A 42 -14.80 -17.57 17.85
CA ASP A 42 -15.43 -18.88 18.03
C ASP A 42 -15.47 -19.32 19.50
N GLY A 43 -14.83 -18.56 20.40
CA GLY A 43 -14.74 -18.85 21.84
C GLY A 43 -13.94 -20.11 22.17
N ARG A 44 -12.99 -20.50 21.30
CA ARG A 44 -12.19 -21.72 21.44
C ARG A 44 -10.86 -21.52 22.18
N GLY A 45 -10.57 -20.30 22.64
CA GLY A 45 -9.34 -19.93 23.31
C GLY A 45 -8.12 -19.92 22.40
N ARG A 46 -8.32 -19.68 21.09
CA ARG A 46 -7.22 -19.59 20.11
C ARG A 46 -7.54 -18.57 19.01
N PRO A 47 -6.53 -17.98 18.36
CA PRO A 47 -6.74 -17.11 17.21
C PRO A 47 -7.58 -17.80 16.12
N SER A 48 -8.71 -17.21 15.75
CA SER A 48 -9.57 -17.73 14.68
C SER A 48 -9.71 -16.78 13.50
N HIS A 49 -9.62 -15.46 13.74
CA HIS A 49 -9.77 -14.45 12.69
C HIS A 49 -8.68 -13.38 12.77
N LEU A 50 -8.30 -12.89 11.60
CA LEU A 50 -7.54 -11.65 11.43
C LEU A 50 -8.40 -10.66 10.65
N ILE A 51 -8.55 -9.47 11.21
CA ILE A 51 -9.29 -8.36 10.60
C ILE A 51 -8.36 -7.17 10.45
N TYR A 52 -8.35 -6.58 9.26
CA TYR A 52 -7.66 -5.33 8.98
C TYR A 52 -8.60 -4.33 8.32
N ARG A 53 -8.62 -3.09 8.82
CA ARG A 53 -9.40 -1.98 8.28
C ARG A 53 -8.48 -0.87 7.80
N ALA A 54 -8.49 -0.59 6.49
CA ALA A 54 -7.53 0.34 5.91
C ALA A 54 -7.76 1.81 6.33
N ARG A 55 -9.01 2.17 6.64
CA ARG A 55 -9.46 3.56 6.81
C ARG A 55 -10.18 3.84 8.12
N SER A 56 -10.40 2.83 8.94
CA SER A 56 -11.14 2.91 10.18
C SER A 56 -10.47 2.04 11.24
N THR A 57 -10.90 2.22 12.49
CA THR A 57 -10.48 1.35 13.58
C THR A 57 -11.38 0.12 13.66
N CYS A 58 -10.85 -0.91 14.31
CA CYS A 58 -11.58 -2.14 14.54
C CYS A 58 -12.50 -1.99 15.75
N SER A 59 -13.60 -2.73 15.71
CA SER A 59 -14.49 -2.95 16.84
C SER A 59 -14.54 -4.46 17.05
N LEU A 60 -14.52 -4.91 18.30
CA LEU A 60 -14.67 -6.33 18.59
C LEU A 60 -16.13 -6.75 18.30
N PRO A 61 -16.34 -7.85 17.57
CA PRO A 61 -17.65 -8.48 17.50
C PRO A 61 -18.14 -8.92 18.88
N ASP A 62 -19.46 -8.91 19.10
CA ASP A 62 -20.05 -9.38 20.35
C ASP A 62 -19.65 -10.83 20.64
N GLY A 63 -19.11 -11.09 21.84
CA GLY A 63 -18.64 -12.41 22.26
C GLY A 63 -17.24 -12.80 21.78
N ALA A 64 -16.58 -11.96 20.97
CA ALA A 64 -15.20 -12.21 20.55
C ALA A 64 -14.17 -11.81 21.62
N SER A 65 -13.10 -12.59 21.73
CA SER A 65 -11.96 -12.26 22.60
C SER A 65 -10.80 -11.69 21.79
N LEU A 66 -10.25 -10.55 22.22
CA LEU A 66 -9.08 -9.93 21.59
C LEU A 66 -7.80 -10.67 22.01
N PHE A 67 -7.00 -11.07 21.03
CA PHE A 67 -5.71 -11.70 21.25
C PHE A 67 -4.53 -10.77 20.99
N ALA A 68 -4.63 -9.94 19.94
CA ALA A 68 -3.65 -8.91 19.66
C ALA A 68 -4.27 -7.76 18.85
N ALA A 69 -3.79 -6.54 19.10
CA ALA A 69 -4.22 -5.35 18.40
C ALA A 69 -3.01 -4.50 17.99
N ALA A 70 -3.05 -3.97 16.77
CA ALA A 70 -2.02 -3.08 16.26
C ALA A 70 -2.59 -2.01 15.33
N ARG A 71 -1.92 -0.86 15.34
CA ARG A 71 -2.12 0.20 14.37
C ARG A 71 -1.06 0.09 13.29
N VAL A 72 -1.50 -0.17 12.07
CA VAL A 72 -0.67 -0.30 10.87
C VAL A 72 -0.89 0.92 9.98
N GLU A 73 0.20 1.61 9.64
CA GLU A 73 0.20 2.80 8.79
C GLU A 73 1.09 2.60 7.56
N PHE A 74 0.65 3.15 6.44
CA PHE A 74 1.30 3.02 5.14
C PHE A 74 1.81 4.38 4.65
N GLY A 75 2.65 5.07 5.43
CA GLY A 75 3.17 6.40 5.07
C GLY A 75 2.11 7.51 4.98
N GLY A 76 0.93 7.28 5.56
CA GLY A 76 -0.20 8.22 5.65
C GLY A 76 -1.22 8.15 4.50
N SER A 77 -2.26 8.99 4.59
CA SER A 77 -3.44 8.98 3.71
C SER A 77 -3.19 9.27 2.22
N ALA A 78 -1.96 9.65 1.86
CA ALA A 78 -1.58 9.89 0.47
C ALA A 78 -1.24 8.60 -0.29
N ASN A 79 -1.03 7.49 0.41
CA ASN A 79 -0.67 6.23 -0.22
C ASN A 79 -1.88 5.68 -1.01
N PRO A 80 -1.77 5.55 -2.35
CA PRO A 80 -2.85 5.07 -3.17
C PRO A 80 -3.23 3.61 -2.89
N LEU A 81 -2.34 2.82 -2.29
CA LEU A 81 -2.67 1.47 -1.82
C LEU A 81 -3.80 1.50 -0.78
N VAL A 82 -3.73 2.40 0.21
CA VAL A 82 -4.73 2.50 1.28
C VAL A 82 -6.13 2.85 0.74
N GLY A 83 -6.19 3.71 -0.28
CA GLY A 83 -7.44 4.03 -0.96
C GLY A 83 -7.97 2.90 -1.85
N ALA A 84 -7.13 1.92 -2.18
CA ALA A 84 -7.47 0.79 -3.04
C ALA A 84 -7.86 -0.47 -2.28
N LEU A 85 -7.43 -0.60 -1.01
CA LEU A 85 -7.84 -1.69 -0.14
C LEU A 85 -9.37 -1.61 0.11
N PRO A 86 -10.07 -2.75 0.24
CA PRO A 86 -11.45 -2.74 0.74
C PRO A 86 -11.49 -2.10 2.14
N ASP A 87 -12.68 -1.68 2.57
CA ASP A 87 -12.83 -1.10 3.92
C ASP A 87 -12.37 -2.08 5.00
N GLU A 88 -12.61 -3.37 4.77
CA GLU A 88 -12.20 -4.46 5.65
C GLU A 88 -11.61 -5.63 4.86
N LEU A 89 -10.50 -6.16 5.36
CA LEU A 89 -9.92 -7.44 5.01
C LEU A 89 -10.13 -8.38 6.20
N SER A 90 -10.90 -9.45 5.99
CA SER A 90 -11.17 -10.46 7.01
C SER A 90 -10.73 -11.83 6.51
N PHE A 91 -9.99 -12.56 7.35
CA PHE A 91 -9.50 -13.90 7.07
C PHE A 91 -9.80 -14.82 8.23
N GLN A 92 -10.44 -15.96 7.93
CA GLN A 92 -10.48 -17.10 8.83
C GLN A 92 -9.09 -17.75 8.81
N LEU A 93 -8.42 -17.75 9.97
CA LEU A 93 -7.02 -18.17 10.08
C LEU A 93 -6.83 -19.66 9.75
N ALA A 94 -7.86 -20.48 9.95
CA ALA A 94 -7.83 -21.90 9.60
C ALA A 94 -7.57 -22.16 8.10
N ASP A 95 -8.01 -21.25 7.22
CA ASP A 95 -7.83 -21.36 5.77
C ASP A 95 -6.49 -20.78 5.29
N GLU A 96 -5.74 -20.13 6.19
CA GLU A 96 -4.55 -19.37 5.88
C GLU A 96 -3.37 -19.74 6.80
N PRO A 97 -2.74 -20.93 6.60
CA PRO A 97 -1.72 -21.45 7.52
C PRO A 97 -0.53 -20.52 7.77
N GLN A 98 -0.12 -19.75 6.76
CA GLN A 98 0.97 -18.77 6.88
C GLN A 98 0.56 -17.56 7.74
N ILE A 99 -0.69 -17.10 7.60
CA ILE A 99 -1.21 -15.99 8.39
C ILE A 99 -1.43 -16.46 9.83
N LEU A 100 -2.00 -17.66 10.02
CA LEU A 100 -2.17 -18.29 11.33
C LEU A 100 -0.84 -18.40 12.08
N GLY A 101 0.20 -18.94 11.46
CA GLY A 101 1.50 -19.08 12.11
C GLY A 101 2.12 -17.74 12.55
N LEU A 102 1.93 -16.66 11.77
CA LEU A 102 2.34 -15.32 12.20
C LEU A 102 1.45 -14.76 13.30
N SER A 103 0.14 -15.01 13.24
CA SER A 103 -0.80 -14.61 14.28
C SER A 103 -0.45 -15.27 15.62
N ASP A 104 -0.14 -16.56 15.62
CA ASP A 104 0.30 -17.28 16.83
C ASP A 104 1.59 -16.68 17.41
N LEU A 105 2.56 -16.32 16.56
CA LEU A 105 3.78 -15.64 17.00
C LEU A 105 3.50 -14.25 17.57
N ILE A 106 2.60 -13.47 16.96
CA ILE A 106 2.20 -12.15 17.46
C ILE A 106 1.56 -12.30 18.85
N VAL A 107 0.68 -13.27 19.03
CA VAL A 107 -0.01 -13.54 20.30
C VAL A 107 0.98 -13.97 21.39
N ALA A 108 1.91 -14.87 21.07
CA ALA A 108 2.94 -15.27 22.02
C ALA A 108 3.82 -14.09 22.51
N GLU A 109 4.09 -13.11 21.63
CA GLU A 109 4.80 -11.88 22.00
C GLU A 109 3.94 -10.90 22.83
N VAL A 110 2.61 -11.01 22.79
CA VAL A 110 1.69 -10.27 23.67
C VAL A 110 1.70 -10.85 25.09
N GLU A 111 1.67 -12.17 25.20
CA GLU A 111 1.57 -12.89 26.49
C GLU A 111 2.86 -12.81 27.32
N VAL A 112 4.03 -12.87 26.67
CA VAL A 112 5.32 -12.94 27.36
C VAL A 112 6.10 -11.63 27.22
N THR A 113 6.46 -11.01 28.35
CA THR A 113 7.30 -9.81 28.32
C THR A 113 8.77 -10.19 28.12
N ARG A 114 9.32 -9.84 26.95
CA ARG A 114 10.73 -10.05 26.59
C ARG A 114 11.39 -8.76 26.12
N CYS A 115 12.72 -8.71 26.22
CA CYS A 115 13.49 -7.61 25.62
C CYS A 115 13.27 -7.60 24.11
N GLY A 116 12.97 -6.41 23.55
CA GLY A 116 12.74 -6.25 22.11
C GLY A 116 11.34 -6.64 21.61
N ARG A 117 10.41 -7.02 22.49
CA ARG A 117 9.05 -7.46 22.12
C ARG A 117 8.33 -6.49 21.17
N GLY A 118 8.40 -5.18 21.44
CA GLY A 118 7.71 -4.18 20.64
C GLY A 118 8.24 -4.12 19.21
N THR A 119 9.55 -4.31 19.03
CA THR A 119 10.18 -4.36 17.71
C THR A 119 9.78 -5.63 16.97
N VAL A 120 9.83 -6.79 17.63
CA VAL A 120 9.44 -8.07 17.03
C VAL A 120 7.97 -8.04 16.61
N GLN A 121 7.09 -7.62 17.52
CA GLN A 121 5.66 -7.49 17.28
C GLN A 121 5.35 -6.54 16.12
N ALA A 122 5.99 -5.36 16.08
CA ALA A 122 5.83 -4.43 14.97
C ALA A 122 6.19 -5.10 13.64
N ARG A 123 7.34 -5.76 13.53
CA ARG A 123 7.75 -6.45 12.30
C ARG A 123 6.81 -7.60 11.92
N LEU A 124 6.35 -8.39 12.88
CA LEU A 124 5.38 -9.45 12.61
C LEU A 124 4.05 -8.87 12.08
N CYS A 125 3.55 -7.79 12.67
CA CYS A 125 2.36 -7.08 12.20
C CYS A 125 2.53 -6.49 10.78
N GLU A 126 3.72 -5.97 10.46
CA GLU A 126 4.04 -5.50 9.11
C GLU A 126 4.09 -6.66 8.10
N ILE A 127 4.63 -7.81 8.48
CA ILE A 127 4.68 -8.98 7.59
C ILE A 127 3.26 -9.55 7.38
N VAL A 128 2.47 -9.71 8.44
CA VAL A 128 1.14 -10.32 8.34
C VAL A 128 0.21 -9.49 7.47
N ILE A 129 0.27 -8.15 7.55
CA ILE A 129 -0.56 -7.29 6.67
C ILE A 129 -0.13 -7.37 5.21
N VAL A 130 1.17 -7.48 4.93
CA VAL A 130 1.66 -7.68 3.55
C VAL A 130 1.15 -9.00 2.99
N LEU A 131 1.15 -10.08 3.78
CA LEU A 131 0.58 -11.36 3.36
C LEU A 131 -0.94 -11.27 3.15
N ALA A 132 -1.67 -10.61 4.05
CA ALA A 132 -3.10 -10.38 3.93
C ALA A 132 -3.46 -9.63 2.63
N ILE A 133 -2.72 -8.55 2.31
CA ILE A 133 -2.92 -7.79 1.06
C ILE A 133 -2.57 -8.65 -0.15
N ARG A 134 -1.47 -9.42 -0.12
CA ARG A 134 -1.12 -10.36 -1.20
C ARG A 134 -2.24 -11.37 -1.44
N LYS A 135 -2.84 -11.91 -0.37
CA LYS A 135 -3.94 -12.86 -0.46
C LYS A 135 -5.21 -12.22 -1.04
N ALA A 136 -5.53 -10.99 -0.62
CA ALA A 136 -6.64 -10.23 -1.18
C ALA A 136 -6.48 -10.00 -2.69
N ILE A 137 -5.27 -9.63 -3.14
CA ILE A 137 -4.93 -9.50 -4.57
C ILE A 137 -5.09 -10.84 -5.30
N ALA A 138 -4.59 -11.93 -4.72
CA ALA A 138 -4.64 -13.24 -5.36
C ALA A 138 -6.07 -13.79 -5.49
N ARG A 139 -6.90 -13.57 -4.47
CA ARG A 139 -8.32 -13.96 -4.47
C ARG A 139 -9.19 -13.07 -5.37
N GLY A 140 -8.70 -11.88 -5.75
CA GLY A 140 -9.47 -10.92 -6.54
C GLY A 140 -10.68 -10.38 -5.77
N THR A 141 -10.58 -10.21 -4.45
CA THR A 141 -11.70 -9.86 -3.55
C THR A 141 -12.31 -8.47 -3.78
N VAL A 142 -11.91 -7.74 -4.81
CA VAL A 142 -12.37 -6.38 -5.08
C VAL A 142 -12.80 -6.28 -6.54
N ASP A 143 -14.05 -5.87 -6.76
CA ASP A 143 -14.67 -5.80 -8.10
C ASP A 143 -14.16 -4.62 -8.94
N ALA A 144 -13.61 -3.57 -8.30
CA ALA A 144 -13.06 -2.39 -8.96
C ALA A 144 -12.00 -1.67 -8.12
N GLY A 145 -11.16 -0.87 -8.77
CA GLY A 145 -10.08 -0.10 -8.14
C GLY A 145 -8.69 -0.69 -8.40
N LEU A 146 -7.68 -0.12 -7.74
CA LEU A 146 -6.29 -0.51 -7.99
C LEU A 146 -6.00 -1.97 -7.58
N LEU A 147 -6.59 -2.50 -6.51
CA LEU A 147 -6.43 -3.92 -6.18
C LEU A 147 -6.98 -4.83 -7.27
N ALA A 148 -8.15 -4.52 -7.82
CA ALA A 148 -8.71 -5.24 -8.97
C ALA A 148 -7.77 -5.17 -10.17
N GLY A 149 -7.16 -4.01 -10.42
CA GLY A 149 -6.14 -3.83 -11.46
C GLY A 149 -4.88 -4.68 -11.24
N LEU A 150 -4.38 -4.76 -10.00
CA LEU A 150 -3.21 -5.58 -9.63
C LEU A 150 -3.53 -7.09 -9.64
N ALA A 151 -4.79 -7.47 -9.43
CA ALA A 151 -5.28 -8.83 -9.55
C ALA A 151 -5.48 -9.24 -11.02
N HIS A 152 -5.83 -8.27 -11.89
CA HIS A 152 -6.19 -8.54 -13.28
C HIS A 152 -5.02 -9.18 -14.07
N PRO A 153 -5.24 -10.30 -14.79
CA PRO A 153 -4.19 -11.09 -15.44
C PRO A 153 -3.29 -10.32 -16.39
N ARG A 154 -3.81 -9.30 -17.08
CA ARG A 154 -3.06 -8.49 -18.06
C ARG A 154 -2.77 -7.05 -17.62
N LEU A 155 -3.69 -6.38 -16.93
CA LEU A 155 -3.50 -4.97 -16.54
C LEU A 155 -2.41 -4.78 -15.47
N HIS A 156 -2.19 -5.77 -14.60
CA HIS A 156 -1.21 -5.66 -13.52
C HIS A 156 0.20 -5.33 -14.04
N ALA A 157 0.61 -5.86 -15.18
CA ALA A 157 1.91 -5.59 -15.78
C ALA A 157 2.08 -4.11 -16.14
N SER A 158 1.03 -3.48 -16.69
CA SER A 158 1.04 -2.05 -17.02
C SER A 158 1.06 -1.16 -15.78
N LEU A 159 0.35 -1.55 -14.71
CA LEU A 159 0.36 -0.84 -13.43
C LEU A 159 1.74 -0.90 -12.78
N VAL A 160 2.35 -2.09 -12.74
CA VAL A 160 3.71 -2.27 -12.23
C VAL A 160 4.70 -1.42 -13.03
N ALA A 161 4.61 -1.44 -14.37
CA ALA A 161 5.49 -0.62 -15.21
C ALA A 161 5.34 0.89 -14.94
N MET A 162 4.12 1.39 -14.73
CA MET A 162 3.88 2.77 -14.29
C MET A 162 4.47 3.07 -12.91
N HIS A 163 4.46 2.09 -12.00
CA HIS A 163 4.99 2.27 -10.66
C HIS A 163 6.52 2.29 -10.62
N ASP A 164 7.13 1.45 -11.44
CA ASP A 164 8.58 1.28 -11.51
C ASP A 164 9.28 2.46 -12.19
N ASP A 165 8.66 2.98 -13.25
CA ASP A 165 9.19 4.12 -13.98
C ASP A 165 8.13 5.23 -14.10
N PRO A 166 7.82 5.92 -12.99
CA PRO A 166 6.86 7.00 -13.00
C PRO A 166 7.37 8.20 -13.80
N ALA A 167 8.68 8.38 -13.98
CA ALA A 167 9.25 9.52 -14.67
C ALA A 167 9.07 9.44 -16.19
N ARG A 168 9.05 8.22 -16.76
CA ARG A 168 8.85 7.99 -18.19
C ARG A 168 7.57 8.60 -18.73
N ASN A 169 7.65 9.15 -19.94
CA ASN A 169 6.51 9.68 -20.68
C ASN A 169 5.67 8.56 -21.32
N TRP A 170 5.00 7.75 -20.49
CA TRP A 170 4.16 6.63 -20.91
C TRP A 170 3.07 7.08 -21.90
N GLN A 171 3.11 6.52 -23.11
CA GLN A 171 2.01 6.59 -24.05
C GLN A 171 1.03 5.45 -23.80
N ILE A 172 -0.23 5.65 -24.18
CA ILE A 172 -1.23 4.58 -24.13
C ILE A 172 -0.78 3.36 -24.94
N ALA A 173 -0.10 3.56 -26.07
CA ALA A 173 0.42 2.47 -26.88
C ALA A 173 1.46 1.62 -26.12
N ASP A 174 2.36 2.26 -25.37
CA ASP A 174 3.36 1.57 -24.56
C ASP A 174 2.70 0.68 -23.50
N LEU A 175 1.73 1.23 -22.77
CA LEU A 175 1.04 0.54 -21.68
C LEU A 175 0.13 -0.59 -22.18
N ALA A 176 -0.54 -0.36 -23.31
CA ALA A 176 -1.34 -1.37 -23.97
C ALA A 176 -0.46 -2.54 -24.43
N ALA A 177 0.71 -2.26 -25.00
CA ALA A 177 1.68 -3.28 -25.37
C ALA A 177 2.20 -4.08 -24.16
N VAL A 178 2.48 -3.43 -23.03
CA VAL A 178 2.86 -4.10 -21.77
C VAL A 178 1.74 -5.01 -21.24
N ALA A 179 0.47 -4.62 -21.41
CA ALA A 179 -0.69 -5.45 -21.09
C ALA A 179 -1.06 -6.45 -22.21
N GLU A 180 -0.28 -6.49 -23.29
CA GLU A 180 -0.50 -7.25 -24.52
C GLU A 180 -1.82 -6.94 -25.25
N MET A 181 -2.48 -5.82 -24.93
CA MET A 181 -3.80 -5.43 -25.42
C MET A 181 -3.72 -4.44 -26.58
N SER A 182 -4.76 -4.37 -27.40
CA SER A 182 -4.96 -3.22 -28.30
C SER A 182 -5.23 -1.94 -27.49
N ARG A 183 -4.96 -0.76 -28.07
CA ARG A 183 -5.15 0.54 -27.39
C ARG A 183 -6.58 0.74 -26.86
N GLY A 184 -7.58 0.41 -27.68
CA GLY A 184 -9.00 0.56 -27.32
C GLY A 184 -9.41 -0.40 -26.20
N GLN A 185 -9.01 -1.67 -26.30
CA GLN A 185 -9.27 -2.68 -25.26
C GLN A 185 -8.60 -2.30 -23.94
N PHE A 186 -7.35 -1.82 -23.99
CA PHE A 186 -6.63 -1.39 -22.80
C PHE A 186 -7.34 -0.24 -22.08
N ILE A 187 -7.71 0.83 -22.79
CA ILE A 187 -8.39 1.98 -22.17
C ILE A 187 -9.71 1.53 -21.52
N ALA A 188 -10.52 0.74 -22.24
CA ALA A 188 -11.81 0.28 -21.74
C ALA A 188 -11.65 -0.64 -20.53
N ALA A 189 -10.75 -1.63 -20.60
CA ALA A 189 -10.50 -2.56 -19.51
C ALA A 189 -9.91 -1.85 -18.29
N PHE A 190 -8.97 -0.93 -18.49
CA PHE A 190 -8.34 -0.17 -17.41
C PHE A 190 -9.36 0.71 -16.70
N LYS A 191 -10.18 1.49 -17.43
CA LYS A 191 -11.21 2.33 -16.81
C LYS A 191 -12.24 1.50 -16.05
N ARG A 192 -12.68 0.37 -16.62
CA ARG A 192 -13.67 -0.53 -15.98
C ARG A 192 -13.10 -1.17 -14.71
N THR A 193 -11.85 -1.61 -14.74
CA THR A 193 -11.24 -2.37 -13.64
C THR A 193 -10.67 -1.44 -12.57
N VAL A 194 -9.90 -0.42 -12.96
CA VAL A 194 -9.21 0.50 -12.02
C VAL A 194 -10.10 1.68 -11.61
N GLY A 195 -11.18 1.95 -12.36
CA GLY A 195 -12.11 3.06 -12.10
C GLY A 195 -11.65 4.43 -12.61
N LEU A 196 -10.40 4.53 -13.09
CA LEU A 196 -9.79 5.78 -13.57
C LEU A 196 -9.17 5.59 -14.96
N PRO A 197 -9.07 6.64 -15.79
CA PRO A 197 -8.25 6.61 -16.99
C PRO A 197 -6.76 6.38 -16.67
N PRO A 198 -5.98 5.68 -17.54
CA PRO A 198 -4.56 5.40 -17.30
C PRO A 198 -3.70 6.63 -16.97
N ALA A 199 -3.88 7.73 -17.71
CA ALA A 199 -3.13 8.97 -17.46
C ALA A 199 -3.50 9.65 -16.13
N ALA A 200 -4.77 9.57 -15.73
CA ALA A 200 -5.23 10.10 -14.45
C ALA A 200 -4.65 9.27 -13.29
N TYR A 201 -4.61 7.95 -13.45
CA TYR A 201 -3.97 7.04 -12.51
C TYR A 201 -2.49 7.35 -12.33
N LEU A 202 -1.72 7.40 -13.43
CA LEU A 202 -0.29 7.70 -13.38
C LEU A 202 0.00 9.07 -12.75
N ASN A 203 -0.78 10.10 -13.09
CA ASN A 203 -0.63 11.41 -12.45
C ASN A 203 -0.92 11.37 -10.94
N GLY A 204 -1.92 10.60 -10.50
CA GLY A 204 -2.20 10.37 -9.09
C GLY A 204 -1.01 9.69 -8.38
N TRP A 205 -0.44 8.66 -8.99
CA TRP A 205 0.75 7.96 -8.51
C TRP A 205 1.95 8.91 -8.36
N ARG A 206 2.27 9.68 -9.41
CA ARG A 206 3.36 10.67 -9.40
C ARG A 206 3.22 11.71 -8.30
N LEU A 207 1.99 12.20 -8.06
CA LEU A 207 1.71 13.16 -6.99
C LEU A 207 1.88 12.54 -5.61
N ALA A 208 1.47 11.29 -5.42
CA ALA A 208 1.66 10.57 -4.16
C ALA A 208 3.14 10.36 -3.85
N LEU A 209 3.92 9.91 -4.84
CA LEU A 209 5.39 9.84 -4.74
C LEU A 209 6.01 11.19 -4.44
N GLY A 210 5.61 12.23 -5.16
CA GLY A 210 6.14 13.57 -4.95
C GLY A 210 5.86 14.08 -3.54
N ARG A 211 4.69 13.75 -2.97
CA ARG A 211 4.35 14.09 -1.59
C ARG A 211 5.25 13.38 -0.58
N ALA A 212 5.55 12.10 -0.80
CA ALA A 212 6.46 11.33 0.05
C ALA A 212 7.87 11.95 0.03
N GLU A 213 8.40 12.24 -1.15
CA GLU A 213 9.73 12.86 -1.33
C GLU A 213 9.81 14.27 -0.70
N LEU A 214 8.76 15.08 -0.80
CA LEU A 214 8.73 16.39 -0.13
C LEU A 214 8.84 16.25 1.39
N ARG A 215 8.17 15.27 2.00
CA ARG A 215 8.28 14.99 3.44
C ARG A 215 9.67 14.55 3.85
N SER A 216 10.38 13.85 2.95
CA SER A 216 11.79 13.50 3.11
C SER A 216 12.74 14.68 2.90
N GLY A 217 12.24 15.90 2.68
CA GLY A 217 13.03 17.12 2.65
C GLY A 217 13.54 17.55 1.27
N TYR A 218 13.21 16.84 0.19
CA TYR A 218 13.64 17.20 -1.17
C TYR A 218 13.00 18.50 -1.67
N SER A 219 13.68 19.20 -2.59
CA SER A 219 13.15 20.44 -3.18
C SER A 219 12.03 20.17 -4.18
N VAL A 220 11.07 21.10 -4.31
CA VAL A 220 9.97 21.00 -5.28
C VAL A 220 10.49 20.80 -6.72
N LYS A 221 11.59 21.49 -7.08
CA LYS A 221 12.21 21.37 -8.41
C LYS A 221 12.76 19.96 -8.65
N SER A 222 13.53 19.43 -7.71
CA SER A 222 14.08 18.06 -7.81
C SER A 222 12.98 17.00 -7.83
N VAL A 223 11.95 17.16 -6.99
CA VAL A 223 10.82 16.22 -6.91
C VAL A 223 10.04 16.19 -8.21
N ALA A 224 9.71 17.37 -8.79
CA ALA A 224 8.98 17.45 -10.04
C ALA A 224 9.68 16.67 -11.18
N ALA A 225 11.00 16.84 -11.31
CA ALA A 225 11.79 16.10 -12.29
C ALA A 225 11.82 14.59 -11.99
N LYS A 226 12.07 14.21 -10.73
CA LYS A 226 12.15 12.80 -10.29
C LYS A 226 10.86 12.03 -10.54
N VAL A 227 9.70 12.67 -10.37
CA VAL A 227 8.39 12.03 -10.54
C VAL A 227 7.76 12.26 -11.92
N GLY A 228 8.50 12.83 -12.89
CA GLY A 228 8.04 12.92 -14.29
C GLY A 228 7.14 14.10 -14.65
N PHE A 229 7.16 15.18 -13.87
CA PHE A 229 6.50 16.44 -14.25
C PHE A 229 7.45 17.30 -15.09
N GLY A 230 6.95 17.82 -16.21
CA GLY A 230 7.74 18.67 -17.12
C GLY A 230 8.18 20.01 -16.53
N SER A 231 7.60 20.45 -15.42
CA SER A 231 8.09 21.61 -14.67
C SER A 231 7.64 21.60 -13.21
N ALA A 232 8.38 22.30 -12.35
CA ALA A 232 7.99 22.53 -10.96
C ALA A 232 6.63 23.24 -10.84
N ALA A 233 6.32 24.16 -11.76
CA ALA A 233 5.03 24.84 -11.79
C ALA A 233 3.87 23.89 -12.15
N ALA A 234 4.08 22.96 -13.09
CA ALA A 234 3.10 21.94 -13.42
C ALA A 234 2.83 21.01 -12.23
N PHE A 235 3.89 20.57 -11.55
CA PHE A 235 3.79 19.77 -10.34
C PHE A 235 3.03 20.53 -9.24
N SER A 236 3.41 21.77 -8.91
CA SER A 236 2.77 22.56 -7.87
C SER A 236 1.28 22.76 -8.10
N ARG A 237 0.86 23.07 -9.34
CA ARG A 237 -0.57 23.22 -9.68
C ARG A 237 -1.34 21.91 -9.49
N ALA A 238 -0.79 20.80 -9.97
CA ALA A 238 -1.42 19.49 -9.84
C ALA A 238 -1.47 19.02 -8.38
N PHE A 239 -0.40 19.29 -7.61
CA PHE A 239 -0.29 18.99 -6.19
C PHE A 239 -1.32 19.76 -5.38
N SER A 240 -1.41 21.08 -5.52
CA SER A 240 -2.38 21.90 -4.79
C SER A 240 -3.82 21.47 -5.08
N ARG A 241 -4.12 21.15 -6.34
CA ARG A 241 -5.45 20.64 -6.72
C ARG A 241 -5.79 19.32 -6.03
N ARG A 242 -4.80 18.43 -5.83
CA ARG A 242 -5.02 17.11 -5.24
C ARG A 242 -5.06 17.12 -3.71
N PHE A 243 -4.20 17.91 -3.08
CA PHE A 243 -3.99 17.88 -1.63
C PHE A 243 -4.53 19.10 -0.89
N GLY A 244 -5.07 20.09 -1.60
CA GLY A 244 -5.66 21.30 -1.01
C GLY A 244 -4.63 22.32 -0.48
N CYS A 245 -3.33 22.04 -0.57
CA CYS A 245 -2.28 22.94 -0.11
C CYS A 245 -1.06 22.95 -1.06
N PRO A 246 -0.27 24.05 -1.10
CA PRO A 246 0.95 24.12 -1.88
C PRO A 246 2.02 23.10 -1.43
N PRO A 247 2.87 22.58 -2.34
CA PRO A 247 3.93 21.62 -2.01
C PRO A 247 4.85 22.05 -0.87
N VAL A 248 5.12 23.35 -0.75
CA VAL A 248 6.05 23.90 0.25
C VAL A 248 5.58 23.63 1.69
N HIS A 249 4.27 23.51 1.92
CA HIS A 249 3.71 23.21 3.23
C HIS A 249 3.89 21.74 3.64
N THR A 250 4.10 20.86 2.67
CA THR A 250 4.36 19.43 2.93
C THR A 250 5.84 19.16 3.18
N ARG A 251 6.71 20.08 2.77
CA ARG A 251 8.13 19.97 3.08
C ARG A 251 8.32 20.25 4.57
N THR A 252 8.39 19.19 5.37
CA THR A 252 8.93 19.31 6.71
C THR A 252 10.35 19.86 6.56
N GLN A 253 10.69 20.94 7.25
CA GLN A 253 12.09 21.33 7.38
C GLN A 253 12.78 20.19 8.13
N GLY A 254 13.37 19.27 7.39
CA GLY A 254 14.33 18.33 7.95
C GLY A 254 15.55 19.14 8.38
N ALA A 255 15.49 19.65 9.60
CA ALA A 255 16.69 19.87 10.39
C ALA A 255 17.37 18.49 10.52
N VAL A 256 18.53 18.37 9.92
CA VAL A 256 19.61 17.51 10.42
C VAL A 256 20.84 18.41 10.42
N PRO A 257 21.59 18.48 11.55
CA PRO A 257 22.74 19.37 11.74
C PRO A 257 23.87 19.13 10.74
#